data_AF-A0A838KPK7-F1
#
_entry.id   AF-A0A838KPK7-F1
#
_cell.length_a   1.000
_cell.length_b   1.000
_cell.length_c   1.000
_cell.angle_alpha   90.00
_cell.angle_beta   90.00
_cell.angle_gamma   90.00
#
_symmetry.space_group_name_H-M   'P 1'
#
loop_
_entity.id
_entity.type
_entity.pdbx_description
1 polymer ?
#
loop_
_entity_poly.entity_id
_entity_poly.type
_entity_poly.pdbx_seq_one_letter_code
_entity_poly.pdbx_strand_id
1 'polypeptide(L)'
;MAGLLLVAAAVVYVLTLDRAGTWAYVHATAEAAMVGAVADWFAVTALFRRPLGLPIPHTAIIPTRKGALARSLQEFVSGNFLTEPVVRGRVADAHVSLRVGEWLTDETHSARAVSEAATVARTALDKVRDDDVTALLGSEVLP
;
A
#
# COMPACT_ATOMS: atom_id res chain seq x y z
N MET A 1 -28.35 6.66 -5.54
CA MET A 1 -29.20 6.37 -4.37
C MET A 1 -29.14 7.48 -3.33
N ALA A 2 -27.99 7.83 -2.73
CA ALA A 2 -27.90 8.84 -1.66
C ALA A 2 -28.41 10.25 -2.04
N GLY A 3 -28.06 10.76 -3.24
CA GLY A 3 -28.55 12.06 -3.71
C GLY A 3 -30.08 12.10 -3.91
N LEU A 4 -30.71 10.98 -4.24
CA LEU A 4 -32.17 10.88 -4.41
C LEU A 4 -32.89 10.98 -3.06
N LEU A 5 -32.33 10.38 -2.00
CA LEU A 5 -32.87 10.47 -0.64
C LEU A 5 -32.76 11.89 -0.07
N LEU A 6 -31.67 12.61 -0.38
CA LEU A 6 -31.48 14.00 0.01
C LEU A 6 -32.49 14.93 -0.67
N VAL A 7 -32.72 14.73 -1.98
CA VAL A 7 -33.76 15.46 -2.72
C VAL A 7 -35.15 15.13 -2.21
N ALA A 8 -35.46 13.87 -1.93
CA ALA A 8 -36.75 13.46 -1.36
C ALA A 8 -36.98 14.09 0.04
N ALA A 9 -35.97 14.10 0.90
CA ALA A 9 -36.04 14.75 2.22
C ALA A 9 -36.25 16.26 2.11
N ALA A 10 -35.54 16.93 1.18
CA ALA A 10 -35.74 18.37 0.91
C ALA A 10 -37.15 18.67 0.39
N VAL A 11 -37.71 17.82 -0.48
CA VAL A 11 -39.09 17.95 -0.96
C VAL A 11 -40.10 17.77 0.17
N VAL A 12 -39.92 16.76 1.03
CA VAL A 12 -40.79 16.56 2.21
C VAL A 12 -40.71 17.74 3.17
N TYR A 13 -39.51 18.29 3.42
CA TYR A 13 -39.30 19.47 4.23
C TYR A 13 -40.05 20.69 3.68
N VAL A 14 -39.92 20.97 2.38
CA VAL A 14 -40.63 22.09 1.73
C VAL A 14 -42.15 21.87 1.72
N LEU A 15 -42.62 20.64 1.54
CA LEU A 15 -44.06 20.32 1.55
C LEU A 15 -44.70 20.33 2.95
N THR A 16 -43.90 20.33 4.02
CA THR A 16 -44.36 20.40 5.40
C THR A 16 -44.19 21.79 6.03
N LEU A 17 -43.64 22.75 5.28
CA LEU A 17 -43.62 24.16 5.67
C LEU A 17 -45.08 24.60 5.97
N ASP A 18 -45.29 25.17 7.16
CA ASP A 18 -46.58 25.69 7.63
C ASP A 18 -47.66 24.67 8.06
N ARG A 19 -47.31 23.38 8.24
CA ARG A 19 -48.25 22.37 8.75
C ARG A 19 -48.10 22.12 10.26
N ALA A 20 -49.14 22.44 11.03
CA ALA A 20 -49.21 22.18 12.47
C ALA A 20 -49.75 20.77 12.82
N GLY A 21 -49.48 20.31 14.05
CA GLY A 21 -49.94 19.00 14.56
C GLY A 21 -48.93 17.87 14.30
N THR A 22 -49.39 16.67 13.93
CA THR A 22 -48.53 15.50 13.67
C THR A 22 -47.48 15.73 12.58
N TRP A 23 -47.73 16.68 11.68
CA TRP A 23 -46.80 17.09 10.62
C TRP A 23 -45.55 17.82 11.13
N ALA A 24 -45.58 18.41 12.33
CA ALA A 24 -44.42 19.06 12.92
C ALA A 24 -43.30 18.05 13.25
N TYR A 25 -43.64 16.83 13.67
CA TYR A 25 -42.67 15.76 13.90
C TYR A 25 -42.02 15.29 12.61
N VAL A 26 -42.78 15.25 11.51
CA VAL A 26 -42.27 14.89 10.18
C VAL A 26 -41.31 15.97 9.68
N HIS A 27 -41.65 17.24 9.87
CA HIS A 27 -40.79 18.37 9.54
C HIS A 27 -39.45 18.32 10.30
N ALA A 28 -39.49 18.16 11.62
CA ALA A 28 -38.29 18.05 12.46
C ALA A 28 -37.42 16.84 12.08
N THR A 29 -38.06 15.70 11.76
CA THR A 29 -37.36 14.50 11.31
C THR A 29 -36.70 14.72 9.94
N ALA A 30 -37.37 15.40 9.01
CA ALA A 30 -36.82 15.75 7.71
C ALA A 30 -35.64 16.73 7.82
N GLU A 31 -35.74 17.72 8.72
CA GLU A 31 -34.65 18.65 9.02
C GLU A 31 -33.42 17.90 9.57
N ALA A 32 -33.62 17.05 10.57
CA ALA A 32 -32.55 16.23 11.15
C ALA A 32 -31.90 15.29 10.11
N ALA A 33 -32.71 14.65 9.27
CA ALA A 33 -32.22 13.77 8.20
C ALA A 33 -31.39 14.53 7.15
N MET A 34 -31.81 15.74 6.77
CA MET A 34 -31.09 16.58 5.82
C MET A 34 -29.73 17.01 6.38
N VAL A 35 -29.69 17.49 7.63
CA VAL A 35 -28.45 17.88 8.31
C VAL A 35 -27.51 16.68 8.48
N GLY A 36 -28.05 15.52 8.88
CA GLY A 36 -27.27 14.29 9.01
C GLY A 36 -26.63 13.85 7.70
N ALA A 37 -27.37 13.91 6.59
CA ALA A 37 -26.84 13.58 5.27
C ALA A 37 -25.72 14.54 4.82
N VAL A 38 -25.85 15.84 5.11
CA VAL A 38 -24.81 16.84 4.83
C VAL A 38 -23.57 16.59 5.69
N ALA A 39 -23.75 16.24 6.96
CA ALA A 39 -22.65 15.95 7.87
C ALA A 39 -21.85 14.70 7.44
N ASP A 40 -22.53 13.63 7.03
CA ASP A 40 -21.88 12.43 6.50
C ASP A 40 -21.06 12.72 5.24
N TRP A 41 -21.65 13.47 4.30
CA TRP A 41 -20.93 13.92 3.10
C TRP A 41 -19.69 14.76 3.46
N PHE A 42 -19.83 15.68 4.42
CA PHE A 42 -18.73 16.51 4.89
C PHE A 42 -17.63 15.66 5.54
N ALA A 43 -17.98 14.67 6.36
CA ALA A 43 -17.03 13.80 7.06
C ALA A 43 -16.18 12.98 6.07
N VAL A 44 -16.82 12.32 5.10
CA VAL A 44 -16.12 11.56 4.06
C VAL A 44 -15.25 12.48 3.21
N THR A 45 -15.78 13.64 2.81
CA THR A 45 -15.01 14.60 2.00
C THR A 45 -13.82 15.14 2.79
N ALA A 46 -14.00 15.54 4.06
CA ALA A 46 -12.96 16.05 4.94
C ALA A 46 -11.90 14.99 5.30
N LEU A 47 -12.21 13.70 5.18
CA LEU A 47 -11.21 12.66 5.34
C LEU A 47 -10.18 12.67 4.19
N PHE A 48 -10.65 12.86 2.95
CA PHE A 48 -9.84 12.72 1.74
C PHE A 48 -9.42 14.04 1.07
N ARG A 49 -10.24 15.09 1.18
CA ARG A 49 -10.09 16.37 0.46
C ARG A 49 -10.61 17.52 1.34
N ARG A 50 -10.50 18.75 0.83
CA ARG A 50 -11.08 19.93 1.50
C ARG A 50 -12.51 20.14 1.01
N PRO A 51 -13.54 20.08 1.89
CA PRO A 51 -14.91 20.34 1.47
C PRO A 51 -15.03 21.75 0.91
N LEU A 52 -15.71 21.89 -0.24
CA LEU A 52 -15.87 23.15 -0.98
C LEU A 52 -14.56 23.84 -1.43
N GLY A 53 -13.41 23.17 -1.35
CA GLY A 53 -12.12 23.74 -1.71
C GLY A 53 -11.56 24.77 -0.72
N LEU A 54 -12.25 25.01 0.40
CA LEU A 54 -11.85 26.01 1.39
C LEU A 54 -10.68 25.50 2.27
N PRO A 55 -9.73 26.36 2.67
CA PRO A 55 -8.60 25.97 3.53
C PRO A 55 -9.00 25.85 5.00
N ILE A 56 -9.91 24.91 5.30
CA ILE A 56 -10.38 24.66 6.66
C ILE A 56 -9.31 23.83 7.40
N PRO A 57 -8.81 24.31 8.57
CA PRO A 57 -7.83 23.57 9.36
C PRO A 57 -8.41 22.21 9.81
N HIS A 58 -7.56 21.18 9.88
CA HIS A 58 -7.94 19.80 10.25
C HIS A 58 -8.85 19.04 9.26
N THR A 59 -9.00 19.51 8.01
CA THR A 59 -9.61 18.74 6.90
C THR A 59 -8.54 18.10 6.02
N ALA A 60 -8.94 17.19 5.13
CA ALA A 60 -8.06 16.32 4.37
C ALA A 60 -7.10 15.52 5.29
N ILE A 61 -7.67 14.84 6.30
CA ILE A 61 -6.90 14.15 7.36
C ILE A 61 -5.96 13.09 6.78
N ILE A 62 -6.44 12.24 5.86
CA ILE A 62 -5.62 11.17 5.26
C ILE A 62 -4.42 11.71 4.49
N PRO A 63 -4.56 12.63 3.52
CA PRO A 63 -3.39 13.15 2.82
C PRO A 63 -2.45 13.93 3.74
N THR A 64 -2.97 14.64 4.74
CA THR A 64 -2.15 15.41 5.70
C THR A 64 -1.32 14.49 6.63
N ARG A 65 -1.87 13.34 7.05
CA ARG A 65 -1.21 12.39 7.96
C ARG A 65 -0.72 11.11 7.26
N LYS A 66 -0.57 11.12 5.93
CA LYS A 66 -0.21 9.94 5.12
C LYS A 66 1.03 9.22 5.65
N GLY A 67 2.06 9.96 6.07
CA GLY A 67 3.29 9.39 6.61
C GLY A 67 3.10 8.60 7.91
N ALA A 68 2.29 9.13 8.84
CA ALA A 68 1.99 8.45 10.10
C ALA A 68 1.14 7.18 9.88
N LEU A 69 0.13 7.26 9.00
CA LEU A 69 -0.68 6.09 8.63
C LEU A 69 0.16 5.02 7.93
N ALA A 70 1.05 5.40 7.02
CA ALA A 70 1.93 4.47 6.31
C ALA A 70 2.86 3.72 7.27
N ARG A 71 3.42 4.41 8.27
CA ARG A 71 4.28 3.78 9.29
C ARG A 71 3.51 2.78 10.14
N SER A 72 2.33 3.15 10.62
CA SER A 72 1.48 2.24 11.41
C SER A 72 1.03 1.01 10.60
N LEU A 73 0.69 1.20 9.32
CA LEU A 73 0.38 0.10 8.40
C LEU A 73 1.59 -0.81 8.16
N GLN A 74 2.79 -0.23 8.00
CA GLN A 74 4.02 -1.00 7.86
C GLN A 74 4.29 -1.85 9.09
N GLU A 75 4.23 -1.28 10.30
CA GLU A 75 4.40 -2.03 11.55
C GLU A 75 3.36 -3.15 11.68
N PHE A 76 2.10 -2.87 11.35
CA PHE A 76 1.04 -3.88 11.38
C PHE A 76 1.29 -5.02 10.38
N VAL A 77 1.60 -4.70 9.12
CA VAL A 77 1.85 -5.72 8.09
C VAL A 77 3.10 -6.53 8.43
N SER A 78 4.17 -5.87 8.87
CA SER A 78 5.40 -6.53 9.30
C SER A 78 5.18 -7.46 10.49
N GLY A 79 4.45 -7.00 11.50
CA GLY A 79 4.19 -7.76 12.72
C GLY A 79 3.21 -8.92 12.54
N ASN A 80 2.27 -8.85 11.59
CA ASN A 80 1.21 -9.85 11.43
C ASN A 80 1.42 -10.78 10.22
N PHE A 81 1.99 -10.29 9.12
CA PHE A 81 2.05 -11.02 7.84
C PHE A 81 3.46 -11.36 7.37
N LEU A 82 4.48 -10.58 7.76
CA LEU A 82 5.88 -10.84 7.39
C LEU A 82 6.66 -11.53 8.52
N THR A 83 5.97 -12.29 9.36
CA THR A 83 6.62 -13.09 10.40
C THR A 83 7.43 -14.21 9.75
N GLU A 84 8.63 -14.47 10.28
CA GLU A 84 9.53 -15.53 9.81
C GLU A 84 8.80 -16.86 9.50
N PRO A 85 7.92 -17.40 10.36
CA PRO A 85 7.19 -18.63 10.05
C PRO A 85 6.23 -18.50 8.85
N VAL A 86 5.55 -17.37 8.66
CA VAL A 86 4.62 -17.16 7.52
C VAL A 86 5.39 -17.01 6.22
N VAL A 87 6.50 -16.28 6.24
CA VAL A 87 7.37 -16.10 5.07
C VAL A 87 8.04 -17.41 4.69
N ARG A 88 8.60 -18.13 5.67
CA ARG A 88 9.23 -19.44 5.45
C ARG A 88 8.24 -20.46 4.89
N GLY A 89 7.01 -20.49 5.40
CA GLY A 89 5.92 -21.33 4.86
C GLY A 89 5.60 -20.99 3.40
N ARG A 90 5.39 -19.70 3.09
CA ARG A 90 5.12 -19.24 1.71
C ARG A 90 6.26 -19.54 0.74
N VAL A 91 7.51 -19.39 1.16
CA VAL A 91 8.69 -19.68 0.33
C VAL A 91 8.81 -21.19 0.08
N ALA A 92 8.51 -22.02 1.09
CA ALA A 92 8.47 -23.47 0.93
C ALA A 92 7.35 -23.90 -0.04
N ASP A 93 6.15 -23.34 0.11
CA ASP A 93 4.98 -23.63 -0.73
C ASP A 93 5.15 -23.14 -2.18
N ALA A 94 5.95 -22.10 -2.39
CA ALA A 94 6.21 -21.58 -3.74
C ALA A 94 7.04 -22.54 -4.61
N HIS A 95 7.56 -23.65 -4.05
CA HIS A 95 8.29 -24.70 -4.77
C HIS A 95 9.38 -24.15 -5.71
N VAL A 96 10.03 -23.05 -5.31
CA VAL A 96 10.99 -22.32 -6.15
C VAL A 96 12.13 -23.24 -6.60
N SER A 97 12.61 -24.10 -5.71
CA SER A 97 13.65 -25.10 -6.01
C SER A 97 13.21 -26.11 -7.07
N LEU A 98 11.95 -26.55 -7.04
CA LEU A 98 11.37 -27.45 -8.04
C LEU A 98 11.24 -26.74 -9.39
N ARG A 99 10.76 -25.50 -9.40
CA ARG A 99 10.60 -24.71 -10.62
C ARG A 99 11.95 -24.39 -11.28
N VAL A 100 12.97 -24.10 -10.48
CA VAL A 100 14.35 -23.91 -10.96
C VAL A 100 14.93 -25.24 -11.46
N GLY A 101 14.68 -26.35 -10.75
CA GLY A 101 15.09 -27.68 -11.20
C GLY A 101 14.47 -28.06 -12.55
N GLU A 102 13.16 -27.87 -12.71
CA GLU A 102 12.43 -28.09 -13.97
C GLU A 102 12.97 -27.22 -15.11
N TRP A 103 13.27 -25.95 -14.81
CA TRP A 103 13.87 -25.04 -15.78
C TRP A 103 15.28 -25.47 -16.20
N LEU A 104 16.08 -26.01 -15.27
CA LEU A 104 17.42 -26.52 -15.54
C LEU A 104 17.44 -27.88 -16.23
N THR A 105 16.36 -28.67 -16.18
CA THR A 105 16.26 -29.92 -16.94
C THR A 105 16.07 -29.71 -18.44
N ASP A 106 15.78 -28.49 -18.90
CA ASP A 106 15.77 -28.15 -20.31
C ASP A 106 17.21 -27.87 -20.79
N GLU A 107 17.68 -28.69 -21.73
CA GLU A 107 19.03 -28.67 -22.31
C GLU A 107 19.47 -27.27 -22.76
N THR A 108 18.52 -26.48 -23.28
CA THR A 108 18.78 -25.12 -23.79
C THR A 108 19.07 -24.13 -22.65
N HIS A 109 18.39 -24.29 -21.51
CA HIS A 109 18.52 -23.42 -20.34
C HIS A 109 19.73 -23.81 -19.49
N SER A 110 20.02 -25.10 -19.36
CA SER A 110 21.20 -25.62 -18.69
C SER A 110 22.50 -25.13 -19.33
N ALA A 111 22.61 -25.23 -20.66
CA ALA A 111 23.79 -24.75 -21.39
C ALA A 111 24.05 -23.25 -21.17
N ARG A 112 22.98 -22.44 -21.16
CA ARG A 112 23.05 -21.01 -20.83
C ARG A 112 23.51 -20.77 -19.40
N ALA A 113 22.89 -21.43 -18.42
CA ALA A 113 23.23 -21.28 -17.01
C ALA A 113 24.70 -21.64 -16.72
N VAL A 114 25.20 -22.73 -17.30
CA VAL A 114 26.60 -23.16 -17.17
C VAL A 114 27.56 -22.15 -17.82
N SER A 115 27.22 -21.62 -19.00
CA SER A 115 28.06 -20.65 -19.70
C SER A 115 28.22 -19.33 -18.93
N GLU A 116 27.13 -18.85 -18.32
CA GLU A 116 27.11 -17.64 -17.50
C GLU A 116 27.85 -17.86 -16.19
N ALA A 117 27.60 -18.99 -15.51
CA ALA A 117 28.31 -19.37 -14.29
C ALA A 117 29.82 -19.48 -14.51
N ALA A 118 30.25 -20.08 -15.62
CA ALA A 118 31.66 -20.18 -15.99
C ALA A 118 32.28 -18.81 -16.28
N THR A 119 31.51 -17.87 -16.83
CA THR A 119 31.97 -16.49 -17.08
C THR A 119 32.19 -15.74 -15.78
N VAL A 120 31.21 -15.80 -14.86
CA VAL A 120 31.32 -15.18 -13.54
C VAL A 120 32.46 -15.79 -12.74
N ALA A 121 32.63 -17.12 -12.78
CA ALA A 121 33.71 -17.81 -12.09
C ALA A 121 35.10 -17.38 -12.60
N ARG A 122 35.28 -17.22 -13.91
CA ARG A 122 36.52 -16.70 -14.49
C ARG A 122 36.80 -15.28 -14.03
N THR A 123 35.79 -14.40 -14.07
CA THR A 123 35.95 -13.00 -13.63
C THR A 123 36.27 -12.90 -12.14
N ALA A 124 35.69 -13.76 -11.31
CA ALA A 124 35.99 -13.80 -9.88
C ALA A 124 37.43 -14.29 -9.62
N LEU A 125 37.88 -15.32 -10.35
CA LEU A 125 39.24 -15.85 -10.24
C LEU A 125 40.31 -14.87 -10.72
N ASP A 126 40.03 -14.08 -11.77
CA ASP A 126 40.95 -13.05 -12.25
C ASP A 126 41.08 -11.90 -11.23
N LYS A 127 39.98 -11.50 -10.59
CA LYS A 127 40.02 -10.46 -9.53
C LYS A 127 40.81 -10.88 -8.29
N VAL A 128 40.61 -12.11 -7.82
CA VAL A 128 41.31 -12.64 -6.64
C VAL A 128 42.82 -12.78 -6.90
N ARG A 129 43.22 -13.16 -8.12
CA ARG A 129 44.65 -13.21 -8.49
C ARG A 129 45.31 -11.83 -8.49
N ASP A 130 44.64 -10.77 -8.95
CA ASP A 130 45.23 -9.43 -8.98
C ASP A 130 45.35 -8.78 -7.59
N ASP A 131 44.32 -8.98 -6.74
CA ASP A 131 44.31 -8.44 -5.36
C ASP A 131 45.37 -9.11 -4.46
N ASP A 132 45.58 -10.43 -4.60
CA ASP A 132 46.57 -11.18 -3.80
C ASP A 132 48.01 -11.00 -4.31
N VAL A 133 48.21 -10.81 -5.63
CA VAL A 133 49.56 -10.63 -6.21
C VAL A 133 50.18 -9.28 -5.82
N THR A 134 49.36 -8.23 -5.64
CA THR A 134 49.85 -6.91 -5.20
C THR A 134 50.26 -6.88 -3.73
N ALA A 135 49.59 -7.67 -2.88
CA ALA A 135 49.92 -7.79 -1.46
C ALA A 135 51.23 -8.56 -1.22
N LEU A 136 51.55 -9.54 -2.07
CA LEU A 136 52.77 -10.35 -1.94
C LEU A 136 54.01 -9.70 -2.57
N LEU A 137 53.86 -8.88 -3.61
CA LEU A 137 54.97 -8.13 -4.21
C LEU A 137 55.44 -6.94 -3.36
N GLY A 138 54.60 -6.45 -2.43
CA GLY A 138 54.96 -5.36 -1.51
C GLY A 138 55.71 -5.81 -0.25
N SER A 139 55.62 -7.08 0.17
CA SER A 139 56.18 -7.54 1.44
C SER A 139 57.55 -8.21 1.35
N GLU A 140 58.05 -8.57 0.16
CA GLU A 140 59.34 -9.29 0.02
C GLU A 140 60.39 -8.64 -0.92
N VAL A 141 60.08 -7.57 -1.67
CA VAL A 141 60.99 -7.06 -2.72
C VAL A 141 61.73 -5.75 -2.38
N LEU A 142 61.62 -5.23 -1.16
CA LEU A 142 62.44 -4.08 -0.72
C LEU A 142 63.21 -4.41 0.58
N PRO A 143 64.45 -4.94 0.48
CA PRO A 143 65.48 -4.71 1.50
C PRO A 143 65.95 -3.24 1.51
#